data_AF-A0A423FEJ3-F1
#
_entry.id   AF-A0A423FEJ3-F1
#
_cell.length_a   1.000
_cell.length_b   1.000
_cell.length_c   1.000
_cell.angle_alpha   90.00
_cell.angle_beta   90.00
_cell.angle_gamma   90.00
#
_symmetry.space_group_name_H-M   'P 1'
#
loop_
_entity.id
_entity.type
_entity.pdbx_description
1 polymer ?
#
loop_
_entity_poly.entity_id
_entity_poly.type
_entity_poly.pdbx_seq_one_letter_code
_entity_poly.pdbx_strand_id
1 'polypeptide(L)'
;MTDQSTTPHQTPSPNTNVVQTTTPSNSFLADLTALFDRHPAVSKALMVIFSAIGGAVLSLSATYKFIEQQVQFQAEVKLAPYEKLFSAQSLLSSNEYDLAAQELHELVAKKVIEKFPEKMQITIYDNLLFAIVNADNYSGYEPDIYKIQAKFRENAPSTGWRSQQLGWYFMRLGAYDTATEYFIKSKAAFNSESDFLSSVDPLRGLLTIAIVQGKMNEAKDISKKIIAINSMTYRSYDDLIADIKQIPGNKYYLNIRAREGEALDINLNTYMKLLKDPSNRLTKTSR
;
A
#
# COMPACT_ATOMS: atom_id res chain seq x y z
N MET A 1 -21.82 -35.10 -6.85
CA MET A 1 -21.16 -36.16 -6.06
C MET A 1 -20.08 -36.76 -6.93
N THR A 2 -18.88 -36.24 -6.80
CA THR A 2 -17.69 -36.67 -7.55
C THR A 2 -16.54 -36.46 -6.58
N ASP A 3 -16.14 -37.54 -5.92
CA ASP A 3 -15.04 -37.59 -4.97
C ASP A 3 -13.71 -37.38 -5.71
N GLN A 4 -13.07 -36.23 -5.47
CA GLN A 4 -11.68 -36.02 -5.86
C GLN A 4 -10.77 -36.53 -4.76
N SER A 5 -10.17 -37.70 -5.04
CA SER A 5 -9.09 -38.33 -4.30
C SER A 5 -7.91 -37.36 -4.16
N THR A 6 -7.56 -37.04 -2.92
CA THR A 6 -6.39 -36.23 -2.57
C THR A 6 -5.20 -37.16 -2.31
N THR A 7 -4.26 -37.19 -3.26
CA THR A 7 -2.97 -37.87 -3.09
C THR A 7 -2.07 -37.00 -2.22
N PRO A 8 -1.50 -37.50 -1.11
CA PRO A 8 -0.58 -36.72 -0.30
C PRO A 8 0.80 -36.65 -0.97
N HIS A 9 1.25 -35.44 -1.27
CA HIS A 9 2.61 -35.18 -1.72
C HIS A 9 3.58 -35.43 -0.56
N GLN A 10 4.34 -36.53 -0.62
CA GLN A 10 5.49 -36.76 0.25
C GLN A 10 6.60 -35.77 -0.12
N THR A 11 6.92 -34.88 0.81
CA THR A 11 8.13 -34.06 0.76
C THR A 11 9.35 -34.95 0.99
N PRO A 12 10.38 -34.89 0.14
CA PRO A 12 11.62 -35.63 0.38
C PRO A 12 12.30 -35.12 1.65
N SER A 13 12.59 -36.05 2.55
CA SER A 13 13.30 -35.79 3.82
C SER A 13 14.68 -35.18 3.54
N PRO A 14 15.09 -34.13 4.25
CA PRO A 14 16.41 -33.53 4.05
C PRO A 14 17.48 -34.53 4.42
N ASN A 15 18.35 -34.88 3.46
CA ASN A 15 19.57 -35.64 3.71
C ASN A 15 20.49 -34.81 4.61
N THR A 16 20.38 -35.00 5.93
CA THR A 16 21.41 -34.63 6.89
C THR A 16 22.62 -35.53 6.66
N ASN A 17 23.50 -35.12 5.74
CA ASN A 17 24.88 -35.55 5.75
C ASN A 17 25.52 -35.01 7.04
N VAL A 18 25.47 -35.81 8.09
CA VAL A 18 26.25 -35.60 9.31
C VAL A 18 27.71 -35.73 8.89
N VAL A 19 28.38 -34.60 8.69
CA VAL A 19 29.83 -34.56 8.59
C VAL A 19 30.36 -35.13 9.90
N GLN A 20 30.87 -36.36 9.85
CA GLN A 20 31.60 -36.95 10.96
C GLN A 20 32.84 -36.10 11.23
N THR A 21 32.76 -35.22 12.22
CA THR A 21 33.92 -34.56 12.80
C THR A 21 34.72 -35.61 13.54
N THR A 22 35.69 -36.23 12.86
CA THR A 22 36.68 -37.09 13.51
C THR A 22 37.41 -36.24 14.54
N THR A 23 37.18 -36.55 15.82
CA THR A 23 37.94 -35.93 16.91
C THR A 23 39.40 -36.34 16.72
N PRO A 24 40.35 -35.39 16.62
CA PRO A 24 41.76 -35.75 16.44
C PRO A 24 42.19 -36.67 17.59
N SER A 25 42.74 -37.84 17.26
CA SER A 25 43.17 -38.80 18.28
C SER A 25 44.26 -38.18 19.15
N ASN A 26 44.15 -38.34 20.47
CA ASN A 26 45.13 -37.84 21.45
C ASN A 26 46.57 -38.31 21.17
N SER A 27 46.74 -39.35 20.33
CA SER A 27 48.05 -39.83 19.86
C SER A 27 48.79 -38.83 18.99
N PHE A 28 48.12 -38.05 18.14
CA PHE A 28 48.80 -37.12 17.23
C PHE A 28 49.46 -35.97 18.01
N LEU A 29 48.75 -35.39 18.98
CA LEU A 29 49.30 -34.33 19.81
C LEU A 29 50.46 -34.84 20.68
N ALA A 30 50.35 -36.06 21.22
CA ALA A 30 51.41 -36.70 22.01
C ALA A 30 52.68 -36.95 21.18
N ASP A 31 52.54 -37.48 19.95
CA ASP A 31 53.65 -37.71 19.04
C ASP A 31 54.29 -36.39 18.57
N LEU A 32 53.48 -35.35 18.36
CA LEU A 32 53.96 -34.00 18.03
C LEU A 32 54.78 -33.39 19.17
N THR A 33 54.32 -33.54 20.43
CA THR A 33 55.10 -33.09 21.61
C THR A 33 56.40 -33.86 21.76
N ALA A 34 56.39 -35.18 21.57
CA ALA A 34 57.61 -36.00 21.63
C ALA A 34 58.64 -35.62 20.54
N LEU A 35 58.17 -35.22 19.35
CA LEU A 35 59.02 -34.72 18.27
C LEU A 35 59.66 -33.36 18.64
N PHE A 36 58.90 -32.47 19.28
CA PHE A 36 59.39 -31.16 19.71
C PHE A 36 60.45 -31.26 20.81
N ASP A 37 60.27 -32.18 21.75
CA ASP A 37 61.23 -32.41 22.84
C ASP A 37 62.56 -32.97 22.31
N ARG A 38 62.53 -33.79 21.25
CA ARG A 38 63.74 -34.38 20.65
C ARG A 38 64.54 -33.42 19.78
N HIS A 39 63.91 -32.38 19.23
CA HIS A 39 64.54 -31.45 18.29
C HIS A 39 64.21 -29.98 18.62
N PRO A 40 64.86 -29.38 19.64
CA PRO A 40 64.50 -28.05 20.13
C PRO A 40 64.68 -26.92 19.11
N ALA A 41 65.61 -27.06 18.15
CA ALA A 41 65.78 -26.10 17.06
C ALA A 41 64.62 -26.17 16.04
N VAL A 42 64.17 -27.38 15.71
CA VAL A 42 63.02 -27.63 14.81
C VAL A 42 61.72 -27.22 15.49
N SER A 43 61.58 -27.44 16.80
CA SER A 43 60.46 -26.97 17.61
C SER A 43 60.33 -25.45 17.60
N LYS A 44 61.43 -24.70 17.81
CA LYS A 44 61.41 -23.22 17.74
C LYS A 44 61.00 -22.72 16.35
N ALA A 45 61.54 -23.31 15.28
CA ALA A 45 61.17 -22.94 13.92
C ALA A 45 59.69 -23.24 13.61
N LEU A 46 59.18 -24.41 14.01
CA LEU A 46 57.78 -24.79 13.84
C LEU A 46 56.84 -23.93 14.68
N MET A 47 57.18 -23.58 15.92
CA MET A 47 56.38 -22.66 16.74
C MET A 47 56.27 -21.27 16.10
N VAL A 48 57.36 -20.74 15.52
CA VAL A 48 57.32 -19.47 14.77
C VAL A 48 56.40 -19.59 13.56
N ILE A 49 56.51 -20.68 12.79
CA ILE A 49 55.63 -20.94 11.62
C ILE A 49 54.15 -21.10 12.05
N PHE A 50 53.85 -21.86 13.09
CA PHE A 50 52.48 -22.02 13.62
C PHE A 50 51.93 -20.72 14.19
N SER A 51 52.74 -19.91 14.87
CA SER A 51 52.31 -18.59 15.35
C SER A 51 52.03 -17.62 14.19
N ALA A 52 52.83 -17.68 13.12
CA ALA A 52 52.61 -16.88 11.92
C ALA A 52 51.36 -17.34 11.13
N ILE A 53 51.16 -18.65 10.96
CA ILE A 53 49.97 -19.22 10.31
C ILE A 53 48.72 -18.98 11.17
N GLY A 54 48.81 -19.19 12.48
CA GLY A 54 47.72 -18.93 13.42
C GLY A 54 47.32 -17.45 13.46
N GLY A 55 48.31 -16.54 13.46
CA GLY A 55 48.08 -15.10 13.33
C GLY A 55 47.41 -14.74 11.99
N ALA A 56 47.85 -15.34 10.88
CA ALA A 56 47.25 -15.13 9.56
C ALA A 56 45.78 -15.62 9.52
N VAL A 57 45.49 -16.82 10.01
CA VAL A 57 44.13 -17.38 10.06
C VAL A 57 43.20 -16.52 10.93
N LEU A 58 43.65 -16.10 12.11
CA LEU A 58 42.86 -15.21 12.99
C LEU A 58 42.63 -13.84 12.35
N SER A 59 43.63 -13.27 11.67
CA SER A 59 43.50 -11.99 10.96
C SER A 59 42.52 -12.09 9.79
N LEU A 60 42.53 -13.19 9.02
CA LEU A 60 41.57 -13.47 7.96
C LEU A 60 40.15 -13.66 8.53
N SER A 61 40.02 -14.36 9.65
CA SER A 61 38.74 -14.55 10.34
C SER A 61 38.16 -13.23 10.84
N ALA A 62 38.99 -12.36 11.44
CA ALA A 62 38.59 -11.03 11.88
C ALA A 62 38.21 -10.13 10.70
N THR A 63 38.99 -10.18 9.62
CA THR A 63 38.70 -9.43 8.38
C THR A 63 37.39 -9.89 7.75
N TYR A 64 37.14 -11.20 7.71
CA TYR A 64 35.88 -11.76 7.21
C TYR A 64 34.68 -11.27 8.03
N LYS A 65 34.73 -11.36 9.37
CA LYS A 65 33.67 -10.86 10.25
C LYS A 65 33.44 -9.36 10.09
N PHE A 66 34.50 -8.58 9.94
CA PHE A 66 34.38 -7.15 9.69
C PHE A 66 33.70 -6.86 8.35
N ILE A 67 34.06 -7.58 7.28
CA ILE A 67 33.41 -7.44 5.96
C ILE A 67 31.94 -7.83 6.06
N GLU A 68 31.61 -8.96 6.70
CA GLU A 68 30.23 -9.40 6.91
C GLU A 68 29.41 -8.34 7.66
N GLN A 69 29.96 -7.78 8.74
CA GLN A 69 29.31 -6.70 9.50
C GLN A 69 29.09 -5.44 8.66
N GLN A 70 30.06 -5.06 7.83
CA GLN A 70 29.92 -3.91 6.93
C GLN A 70 28.87 -4.17 5.83
N VAL A 71 28.86 -5.37 5.26
CA VAL A 71 27.85 -5.77 4.27
C VAL A 71 26.46 -5.77 4.90
N GLN A 72 26.31 -6.33 6.09
CA GLN A 72 25.04 -6.35 6.82
C GLN A 72 24.57 -4.94 7.17
N PHE A 73 25.45 -4.08 7.67
CA PHE A 73 25.13 -2.68 7.97
C PHE A 73 24.69 -1.93 6.70
N GLN A 74 25.41 -2.09 5.59
CA GLN A 74 25.05 -1.45 4.32
C GLN A 74 23.74 -2.02 3.75
N ALA A 75 23.49 -3.32 3.92
CA ALA A 75 22.23 -3.95 3.54
C ALA A 75 21.08 -3.38 4.36
N GLU A 76 21.20 -3.33 5.69
CA GLU A 76 20.18 -2.79 6.59
C GLU A 76 19.85 -1.32 6.26
N VAL A 77 20.87 -0.47 6.08
CA VAL A 77 20.68 0.94 5.72
C VAL A 77 20.00 1.09 4.35
N LYS A 78 20.30 0.22 3.38
CA LYS A 78 19.71 0.27 2.04
C LYS A 78 18.33 -0.35 1.97
N LEU A 79 18.04 -1.35 2.80
CA LEU A 79 16.78 -2.10 2.81
C LEU A 79 15.72 -1.47 3.70
N ALA A 80 16.10 -0.78 4.78
CA ALA A 80 15.15 -0.16 5.71
C ALA A 80 14.07 0.72 5.03
N PRO A 81 14.38 1.53 3.99
CA PRO A 81 13.34 2.24 3.24
C PRO A 81 12.32 1.32 2.54
N TYR A 82 12.77 0.18 2.01
CA TYR A 82 11.91 -0.80 1.35
C TYR A 82 11.06 -1.56 2.37
N GLU A 83 11.63 -1.93 3.51
CA GLU A 83 10.90 -2.56 4.61
C GLU A 83 9.75 -1.68 5.08
N LYS A 84 9.98 -0.38 5.27
CA LYS A 84 8.92 0.58 5.58
C LYS A 84 7.88 0.70 4.48
N LEU A 85 8.28 0.67 3.20
CA LEU A 85 7.32 0.70 2.10
C LEU A 85 6.45 -0.57 2.09
N PHE A 86 7.01 -1.75 2.34
CA PHE A 86 6.27 -3.00 2.43
C PHE A 86 5.36 -3.04 3.66
N SER A 87 5.82 -2.52 4.80
CA SER A 87 5.00 -2.32 6.00
C SER A 87 3.78 -1.46 5.68
N ALA A 88 3.98 -0.29 5.09
CA ALA A 88 2.90 0.60 4.68
C ALA A 88 1.91 -0.07 3.70
N GLN A 89 2.41 -0.86 2.74
CA GLN A 89 1.55 -1.62 1.83
C GLN A 89 0.72 -2.70 2.54
N SER A 90 1.30 -3.37 3.55
CA SER A 90 0.60 -4.34 4.38
C SER A 90 -0.50 -3.66 5.22
N LEU A 91 -0.21 -2.49 5.78
CA LEU A 91 -1.18 -1.66 6.50
C LEU A 91 -2.33 -1.22 5.59
N LEU A 92 -2.02 -0.74 4.38
CA LEU A 92 -3.04 -0.39 3.36
C LEU A 92 -3.94 -1.59 3.03
N SER A 93 -3.37 -2.78 2.88
CA SER A 93 -4.10 -4.01 2.58
C SER A 93 -4.99 -4.48 3.74
N SER A 94 -4.62 -4.10 4.96
CA SER A 94 -5.36 -4.38 6.20
C SER A 94 -6.35 -3.27 6.56
N ASN A 95 -6.49 -2.23 5.72
CA ASN A 95 -7.31 -1.04 5.94
C ASN A 95 -6.89 -0.19 7.15
N GLU A 96 -5.64 -0.33 7.61
CA GLU A 96 -5.02 0.45 8.69
C GLU A 96 -4.47 1.78 8.15
N TYR A 97 -5.38 2.63 7.63
CA TYR A 97 -5.01 3.78 6.83
C TYR A 97 -4.27 4.88 7.58
N ASP A 98 -4.61 5.14 8.85
CA ASP A 98 -3.91 6.13 9.67
C ASP A 98 -2.44 5.74 9.90
N LEU A 99 -2.18 4.46 10.22
CA LEU A 99 -0.82 3.94 10.38
C LEU A 99 -0.06 3.95 9.05
N ALA A 100 -0.71 3.55 7.96
CA ALA A 100 -0.11 3.61 6.62
C ALA A 100 0.26 5.05 6.22
N ALA A 101 -0.63 6.01 6.47
CA ALA A 101 -0.41 7.43 6.20
C ALA A 101 0.76 7.96 7.02
N GLN A 102 0.87 7.59 8.30
CA GLN A 102 1.99 7.95 9.15
C GLN A 102 3.33 7.39 8.62
N GLU A 103 3.40 6.10 8.30
CA GLU A 103 4.64 5.50 7.78
C GLU A 103 5.09 6.13 6.45
N LEU A 104 4.15 6.34 5.53
CA LEU A 104 4.41 6.94 4.23
C LEU A 104 4.77 8.43 4.36
N HIS A 105 4.12 9.16 5.27
CA HIS A 105 4.46 10.53 5.61
C HIS A 105 5.91 10.61 6.10
N GLU A 106 6.33 9.73 7.02
CA GLU A 106 7.71 9.71 7.51
C GLU A 106 8.73 9.47 6.39
N LEU A 107 8.44 8.54 5.47
CA LEU A 107 9.31 8.26 4.33
C LEU A 107 9.49 9.50 3.46
N VAL A 108 8.39 10.20 3.19
CA VAL A 108 8.34 11.42 2.36
C VAL A 108 8.97 12.62 3.06
N ALA A 109 8.79 12.76 4.39
CA ALA A 109 9.32 13.86 5.20
C ALA A 109 10.83 13.77 5.39
N LYS A 110 11.36 12.55 5.63
CA LYS A 110 12.80 12.30 5.82
C LYS A 110 13.61 12.36 4.52
N LYS A 111 12.97 12.71 3.39
CA LYS A 111 13.56 12.68 2.03
C LYS A 111 14.20 11.34 1.67
N VAL A 112 13.82 10.26 2.37
CA VAL A 112 14.32 8.91 2.11
C VAL A 112 13.94 8.49 0.70
N ILE A 113 12.78 8.95 0.24
CA ILE A 113 12.27 8.59 -1.07
C ILE A 113 13.12 9.09 -2.24
N GLU A 114 13.92 10.14 -2.07
CA GLU A 114 14.77 10.70 -3.13
C GLU A 114 15.83 9.69 -3.61
N LYS A 115 16.10 8.65 -2.81
CA LYS A 115 17.01 7.54 -3.14
C LYS A 115 16.37 6.47 -4.02
N PHE A 116 15.04 6.44 -4.14
CA PHE A 116 14.34 5.48 -4.98
C PHE A 116 14.32 5.92 -6.45
N PRO A 117 14.19 4.98 -7.39
CA PRO A 117 13.83 5.29 -8.77
C PRO A 117 12.56 6.15 -8.84
N GLU A 118 12.50 7.10 -9.76
CA GLU A 118 11.39 8.06 -9.90
C GLU A 118 10.01 7.41 -9.92
N LYS A 119 9.85 6.31 -10.68
CA LYS A 119 8.60 5.53 -10.74
C LYS A 119 8.14 5.05 -9.35
N MET A 120 9.09 4.67 -8.49
CA MET A 120 8.79 4.23 -7.14
C MET A 120 8.45 5.42 -6.23
N GLN A 121 9.10 6.58 -6.41
CA GLN A 121 8.71 7.81 -5.71
C GLN A 121 7.26 8.19 -6.00
N ILE A 122 6.86 8.13 -7.28
CA ILE A 122 5.48 8.37 -7.71
C ILE A 122 4.52 7.38 -7.03
N THR A 123 4.88 6.09 -7.00
CA THR A 123 4.09 5.05 -6.33
C THR A 123 3.92 5.33 -4.83
N ILE A 124 4.96 5.83 -4.17
CA ILE A 124 4.90 6.20 -2.74
C ILE A 124 3.95 7.37 -2.53
N TYR A 125 3.98 8.39 -3.40
CA TYR A 125 3.03 9.51 -3.33
C TYR A 125 1.58 9.08 -3.62
N ASP A 126 1.38 8.17 -4.58
CA ASP A 126 0.05 7.59 -4.83
C ASP A 126 -0.45 6.83 -3.60
N ASN A 127 0.38 5.98 -2.99
CA ASN A 127 0.03 5.26 -1.76
C ASN A 127 -0.23 6.20 -0.58
N LEU A 128 0.56 7.28 -0.43
CA LEU A 128 0.34 8.26 0.63
C LEU A 128 -0.99 9.00 0.44
N LEU A 129 -1.29 9.42 -0.80
CA LEU A 129 -2.57 10.05 -1.12
C LEU A 129 -3.73 9.11 -0.77
N PHE A 130 -3.65 7.84 -1.19
CA PHE A 130 -4.67 6.85 -0.88
C PHE A 130 -4.82 6.63 0.62
N ALA A 131 -3.72 6.52 1.38
CA ALA A 131 -3.76 6.39 2.83
C ALA A 131 -4.45 7.60 3.48
N ILE A 132 -4.03 8.82 3.14
CA ILE A 132 -4.60 10.07 3.70
C ILE A 132 -6.10 10.16 3.42
N VAL A 133 -6.53 9.90 2.18
CA VAL A 133 -7.94 9.98 1.78
C VAL A 133 -8.82 9.03 2.60
N ASN A 134 -8.26 7.91 3.06
CA ASN A 134 -9.00 6.88 3.78
C ASN A 134 -8.75 6.85 5.30
N ALA A 135 -7.81 7.64 5.81
CA ALA A 135 -7.48 7.80 7.22
C ALA A 135 -8.58 8.53 7.99
N ASP A 136 -8.74 8.25 9.29
CA ASP A 136 -9.67 8.98 10.15
C ASP A 136 -9.15 10.41 10.41
N ASN A 137 -7.84 10.57 10.60
CA ASN A 137 -7.17 11.86 10.78
C ASN A 137 -6.64 12.47 9.46
N TYR A 138 -7.43 12.41 8.39
CA TYR A 138 -7.05 12.94 7.06
C TYR A 138 -6.68 14.43 7.07
N SER A 139 -7.32 15.26 7.91
CA SER A 139 -7.02 16.69 8.01
C SER A 139 -5.64 17.00 8.58
N GLY A 140 -5.05 16.07 9.34
CA GLY A 140 -3.69 16.20 9.87
C GLY A 140 -2.60 16.20 8.79
N TYR A 141 -2.94 15.77 7.57
CA TYR A 141 -2.00 15.62 6.45
C TYR A 141 -2.20 16.67 5.34
N GLU A 142 -2.88 17.78 5.63
CA GLU A 142 -3.09 18.84 4.64
C GLU A 142 -1.79 19.35 3.96
N PRO A 143 -0.67 19.56 4.68
CA PRO A 143 0.60 19.91 4.05
C PRO A 143 1.10 18.86 3.05
N ASP A 144 0.89 17.58 3.33
CA ASP A 144 1.28 16.49 2.43
C ASP A 144 0.46 16.48 1.15
N ILE A 145 -0.85 16.81 1.22
CA ILE A 145 -1.70 16.90 0.04
C ILE A 145 -1.17 17.97 -0.93
N TYR A 146 -0.79 19.15 -0.43
CA TYR A 146 -0.20 20.18 -1.28
C TYR A 146 1.15 19.75 -1.88
N LYS A 147 1.98 19.04 -1.11
CA LYS A 147 3.25 18.47 -1.58
C LYS A 147 3.02 17.42 -2.67
N ILE A 148 2.06 16.52 -2.49
CA ILE A 148 1.65 15.50 -3.47
C ILE A 148 1.19 16.18 -4.77
N GLN A 149 0.31 17.19 -4.67
CA GLN A 149 -0.18 17.92 -5.82
C GLN A 149 0.94 18.63 -6.60
N ALA A 150 1.88 19.27 -5.89
CA ALA A 150 3.05 19.87 -6.52
C ALA A 150 3.88 18.83 -7.27
N LYS A 151 4.12 17.67 -6.65
CA LYS A 151 4.90 16.58 -7.27
C LYS A 151 4.24 15.99 -8.50
N PHE A 152 2.92 15.85 -8.51
CA PHE A 152 2.20 15.43 -9.72
C PHE A 152 2.31 16.48 -10.81
N ARG A 153 2.12 17.77 -10.52
CA ARG A 153 2.28 18.83 -11.55
C ARG A 153 3.68 18.85 -12.18
N GLU A 154 4.72 18.57 -11.41
CA GLU A 154 6.12 18.56 -11.89
C GLU A 154 6.45 17.31 -12.72
N ASN A 155 6.08 16.12 -12.24
CA ASN A 155 6.71 14.87 -12.69
C ASN A 155 5.74 13.82 -13.25
N ALA A 156 4.42 14.02 -13.14
CA ALA A 156 3.46 13.04 -13.66
C ALA A 156 2.08 13.63 -13.97
N PRO A 157 1.54 13.48 -15.19
CA PRO A 157 0.20 13.96 -15.50
C PRO A 157 -0.82 13.41 -14.49
N SER A 158 -1.76 14.26 -14.10
CA SER A 158 -2.84 13.86 -13.18
C SER A 158 -3.67 12.78 -13.84
N THR A 159 -3.72 11.59 -13.24
CA THR A 159 -4.53 10.47 -13.73
C THR A 159 -5.99 10.62 -13.28
N GLY A 160 -6.89 9.84 -13.89
CA GLY A 160 -8.27 9.72 -13.41
C GLY A 160 -8.34 9.35 -11.93
N TRP A 161 -7.54 8.37 -11.53
CA TRP A 161 -7.45 7.90 -10.15
C TRP A 161 -6.94 8.96 -9.17
N ARG A 162 -5.87 9.69 -9.48
CA ARG A 162 -5.34 10.76 -8.59
C ARG A 162 -6.36 11.88 -8.38
N SER A 163 -7.03 12.26 -9.47
CA SER A 163 -8.07 13.29 -9.42
C SER A 163 -9.27 12.81 -8.58
N GLN A 164 -9.65 11.53 -8.69
CA GLN A 164 -10.70 10.93 -7.86
C GLN A 164 -10.34 10.99 -6.38
N GLN A 165 -9.13 10.56 -6.01
CA GLN A 165 -8.66 10.57 -4.62
C GLN A 165 -8.67 11.98 -4.03
N LEU A 166 -8.19 12.98 -4.78
CA LEU A 166 -8.27 14.39 -4.36
C LEU A 166 -9.72 14.88 -4.24
N GLY A 167 -10.62 14.45 -5.12
CA GLY A 167 -12.05 14.75 -5.01
C GLY A 167 -12.63 14.26 -3.69
N TRP A 168 -12.34 13.01 -3.30
CA TRP A 168 -12.77 12.46 -2.02
C TRP A 168 -12.15 13.21 -0.84
N TYR A 169 -10.86 13.56 -0.88
CA TYR A 169 -10.21 14.36 0.15
C TYR A 169 -10.93 15.71 0.38
N PHE A 170 -11.12 16.50 -0.69
CA PHE A 170 -11.76 17.81 -0.57
C PHE A 170 -13.24 17.70 -0.18
N MET A 171 -13.94 16.65 -0.59
CA MET A 171 -15.31 16.42 -0.15
C MET A 171 -15.37 16.12 1.35
N ARG A 172 -14.42 15.33 1.88
CA ARG A 172 -14.32 15.06 3.33
C ARG A 172 -14.05 16.34 4.10
N LEU A 173 -13.25 17.28 3.57
CA LEU A 173 -13.06 18.61 4.14
C LEU A 173 -14.29 19.54 4.03
N GLY A 174 -15.27 19.21 3.17
CA GLY A 174 -16.43 20.07 2.91
C GLY A 174 -16.17 21.15 1.86
N ALA A 175 -15.02 21.10 1.19
CA ALA A 175 -14.69 21.94 0.04
C ALA A 175 -15.38 21.38 -1.22
N TYR A 176 -16.71 21.43 -1.26
CA TYR A 176 -17.51 20.76 -2.30
C TYR A 176 -17.26 21.27 -3.72
N ASP A 177 -16.99 22.56 -3.88
CA ASP A 177 -16.69 23.13 -5.21
C ASP A 177 -15.36 22.57 -5.75
N THR A 178 -14.32 22.57 -4.91
CA THR A 178 -13.03 21.97 -5.25
C THR A 178 -13.14 20.46 -5.50
N ALA A 179 -13.90 19.75 -4.67
CA ALA A 179 -14.15 18.32 -4.86
C ALA A 179 -14.85 18.04 -6.20
N THR A 180 -15.84 18.86 -6.56
CA THR A 180 -16.56 18.78 -7.84
C THR A 180 -15.62 18.93 -9.02
N GLU A 181 -14.72 19.92 -8.98
CA GLU A 181 -13.70 20.10 -10.03
C GLU A 181 -12.83 18.84 -10.20
N TYR A 182 -12.38 18.25 -9.11
CA TYR A 182 -11.53 17.05 -9.13
C TYR A 182 -12.28 15.81 -9.63
N PHE A 183 -13.53 15.60 -9.23
CA PHE A 183 -14.34 14.51 -9.76
C PHE A 183 -14.66 14.70 -11.26
N ILE A 184 -14.89 15.93 -11.72
CA ILE A 184 -15.06 16.22 -13.15
C ILE A 184 -13.78 15.89 -13.93
N LYS A 185 -12.60 16.33 -13.43
CA LYS A 185 -11.30 16.00 -14.02
C LYS A 185 -11.06 14.49 -14.07
N SER A 186 -11.37 13.79 -12.97
CA SER A 186 -11.27 12.33 -12.88
C SER A 186 -12.12 11.62 -13.93
N LYS A 187 -13.41 11.98 -14.01
CA LYS A 187 -14.34 11.41 -14.99
C LYS A 187 -13.87 11.67 -16.43
N ALA A 188 -13.37 12.87 -16.72
CA ALA A 188 -12.86 13.21 -18.05
C ALA A 188 -11.65 12.34 -18.43
N ALA A 189 -10.71 12.12 -17.50
CA ALA A 189 -9.55 11.27 -17.71
C ALA A 189 -9.96 9.81 -17.97
N PHE A 190 -10.80 9.22 -17.13
CA PHE A 190 -11.29 7.85 -17.33
C PHE A 190 -12.04 7.67 -18.66
N ASN A 191 -12.83 8.66 -19.07
CA ASN A 191 -13.48 8.64 -20.38
C ASN A 191 -12.46 8.69 -21.53
N SER A 192 -11.40 9.49 -21.41
CA SER A 192 -10.35 9.58 -22.44
C SER A 192 -9.54 8.28 -22.55
N GLU A 193 -9.41 7.54 -21.46
CA GLU A 193 -8.74 6.24 -21.38
C GLU A 193 -9.68 5.07 -21.77
N SER A 194 -10.95 5.37 -22.10
CA SER A 194 -12.02 4.37 -22.32
C SER A 194 -12.27 3.43 -21.12
N ASP A 195 -11.85 3.83 -19.91
CA ASP A 195 -12.13 3.12 -18.66
C ASP A 195 -13.44 3.64 -18.05
N PHE A 196 -14.54 3.37 -18.74
CA PHE A 196 -15.85 3.86 -18.33
C PHE A 196 -16.27 3.34 -16.95
N LEU A 197 -15.85 2.12 -16.57
CA LEU A 197 -16.24 1.54 -15.28
C LEU A 197 -15.62 2.32 -14.11
N SER A 198 -14.35 2.70 -14.22
CA SER A 198 -13.69 3.53 -13.20
C SER A 198 -14.31 4.92 -13.07
N SER A 199 -14.98 5.43 -14.11
CA SER A 199 -15.71 6.71 -14.06
C SER A 199 -16.95 6.68 -13.14
N VAL A 200 -17.40 5.51 -12.69
CA VAL A 200 -18.52 5.38 -11.74
C VAL A 200 -18.18 6.01 -10.40
N ASP A 201 -16.96 5.85 -9.90
CA ASP A 201 -16.60 6.36 -8.58
C ASP A 201 -16.60 7.88 -8.47
N PRO A 202 -15.98 8.66 -9.39
CA PRO A 202 -16.14 10.12 -9.38
C PRO A 202 -17.59 10.56 -9.60
N LEU A 203 -18.41 9.79 -10.34
CA LEU A 203 -19.85 10.05 -10.43
C LEU A 203 -20.56 9.85 -9.08
N ARG A 204 -20.16 8.87 -8.27
CA ARG A 204 -20.69 8.70 -6.89
C ARG A 204 -20.30 9.87 -5.98
N GLY A 205 -19.08 10.39 -6.14
CA GLY A 205 -18.65 11.63 -5.50
C GLY A 205 -19.55 12.81 -5.86
N LEU A 206 -19.77 13.05 -7.16
CA LEU A 206 -20.67 14.11 -7.66
C LEU A 206 -22.12 13.92 -7.19
N LEU A 207 -22.62 12.69 -7.20
CA LEU A 207 -23.95 12.35 -6.70
C LEU A 207 -24.09 12.72 -5.23
N THR A 208 -23.09 12.36 -4.41
CA THR A 208 -23.05 12.67 -2.99
C THR A 208 -23.12 14.18 -2.77
N ILE A 209 -22.29 14.95 -3.49
CA ILE A 209 -22.28 16.42 -3.39
C ILE A 209 -23.64 17.00 -3.78
N ALA A 210 -24.24 16.53 -4.88
CA ALA A 210 -25.55 16.99 -5.32
C ALA A 210 -26.64 16.71 -4.27
N ILE A 211 -26.61 15.54 -3.61
CA ILE A 211 -27.52 15.22 -2.50
C ILE A 211 -27.26 16.16 -1.32
N VAL A 212 -26.01 16.30 -0.86
CA VAL A 212 -25.65 17.19 0.26
C VAL A 212 -26.17 18.61 0.01
N GLN A 213 -26.00 19.13 -1.20
CA GLN A 213 -26.40 20.48 -1.59
C GLN A 213 -27.89 20.63 -1.94
N GLY A 214 -28.70 19.57 -1.80
CA GLY A 214 -30.13 19.64 -2.10
C GLY A 214 -30.49 19.67 -3.60
N LYS A 215 -29.54 19.40 -4.49
CA LYS A 215 -29.68 19.48 -5.96
C LYS A 215 -30.28 18.20 -6.56
N MET A 216 -31.54 17.91 -6.24
CA MET A 216 -32.17 16.61 -6.51
C MET A 216 -32.26 16.24 -7.99
N ASN A 217 -32.52 17.21 -8.88
CA ASN A 217 -32.56 16.96 -10.32
C ASN A 217 -31.19 16.56 -10.87
N GLU A 218 -30.14 17.23 -10.42
CA GLU A 218 -28.76 16.90 -10.78
C GLU A 218 -28.36 15.52 -10.25
N ALA A 219 -28.67 15.23 -8.99
CA ALA A 219 -28.45 13.91 -8.38
C ALA A 219 -29.14 12.78 -9.17
N LYS A 220 -30.38 13.00 -9.61
CA LYS A 220 -31.12 12.05 -10.44
C LYS A 220 -30.45 11.83 -11.81
N ASP A 221 -29.99 12.90 -12.45
CA ASP A 221 -29.31 12.79 -13.75
C ASP A 221 -27.94 12.13 -13.66
N ILE A 222 -27.19 12.35 -12.59
CA ILE A 222 -25.95 11.63 -12.30
C ILE A 222 -26.25 10.14 -12.10
N SER A 223 -27.34 9.80 -11.43
CA SER A 223 -27.72 8.41 -11.16
C SER A 223 -28.10 7.64 -12.41
N LYS A 224 -28.78 8.28 -13.37
CA LYS A 224 -29.00 7.70 -14.70
C LYS A 224 -27.67 7.35 -15.37
N LYS A 225 -26.65 8.20 -15.25
CA LYS A 225 -25.32 7.97 -15.82
C LYS A 225 -24.61 6.79 -15.15
N ILE A 226 -24.65 6.72 -13.81
CA ILE A 226 -24.08 5.58 -13.06
C ILE A 226 -24.72 4.25 -13.51
N ILE A 227 -26.06 4.22 -13.58
CA ILE A 227 -26.80 3.02 -14.00
C ILE A 227 -26.49 2.65 -15.46
N ALA A 228 -26.39 3.64 -16.36
CA ALA A 228 -26.06 3.39 -17.76
C ALA A 228 -24.67 2.77 -17.93
N ILE A 229 -23.68 3.23 -17.15
CA ILE A 229 -22.29 2.76 -17.22
C ILE A 229 -22.15 1.37 -16.56
N ASN A 230 -22.75 1.18 -15.40
CA ASN A 230 -22.60 -0.04 -14.60
C ASN A 230 -23.95 -0.75 -14.39
N SER A 231 -24.61 -1.04 -15.51
CA SER A 231 -25.93 -1.69 -15.54
C SER A 231 -25.94 -3.11 -14.96
N MET A 232 -24.78 -3.78 -14.87
CA MET A 232 -24.67 -5.09 -14.22
C MET A 232 -24.80 -4.97 -12.70
N THR A 233 -24.19 -3.95 -12.11
CA THR A 233 -24.25 -3.69 -10.66
C THR A 233 -25.55 -2.99 -10.28
N TYR A 234 -25.94 -1.97 -11.05
CA TYR A 234 -27.13 -1.17 -10.81
C TYR A 234 -28.15 -1.41 -11.93
N ARG A 235 -29.03 -2.39 -11.74
CA ARG A 235 -30.08 -2.73 -12.72
C ARG A 235 -31.28 -1.78 -12.63
N SER A 236 -31.39 -1.07 -11.52
CA SER A 236 -32.52 -0.20 -11.19
C SER A 236 -32.11 0.91 -10.23
N TYR A 237 -33.01 1.87 -10.01
CA TYR A 237 -32.84 2.83 -8.91
C TYR A 237 -32.88 2.16 -7.53
N ASP A 238 -33.52 1.00 -7.38
CA ASP A 238 -33.57 0.30 -6.08
C ASP A 238 -32.18 -0.20 -5.66
N ASP A 239 -31.38 -0.69 -6.62
CA ASP A 239 -29.99 -1.10 -6.37
C ASP A 239 -29.14 0.10 -5.93
N LEU A 240 -29.32 1.25 -6.59
CA LEU A 240 -28.61 2.47 -6.23
C LEU A 240 -29.08 3.04 -4.89
N ILE A 241 -30.38 2.98 -4.59
CA ILE A 241 -30.92 3.36 -3.27
C ILE A 241 -30.32 2.46 -2.19
N ALA A 242 -30.14 1.16 -2.44
CA ALA A 242 -29.52 0.25 -1.49
C ALA A 242 -28.07 0.65 -1.17
N ASP A 243 -27.29 1.03 -2.19
CA ASP A 243 -25.92 1.57 -2.01
C ASP A 243 -25.94 2.88 -1.23
N ILE A 244 -26.80 3.82 -1.62
CA ILE A 244 -26.95 5.14 -0.99
C ILE A 244 -27.39 5.02 0.48
N LYS A 245 -28.20 4.02 0.84
CA LYS A 245 -28.57 3.77 2.24
C LYS A 245 -27.38 3.33 3.10
N GLN A 246 -26.28 2.89 2.51
CA GLN A 246 -25.06 2.58 3.25
C GLN A 246 -24.26 3.84 3.58
N ILE A 247 -24.52 4.97 2.91
CA ILE A 247 -23.82 6.26 3.15
C ILE A 247 -23.79 6.61 4.64
N PRO A 248 -24.91 6.65 5.40
CA PRO A 248 -24.86 7.06 6.80
C PRO A 248 -24.05 6.13 7.72
N GLY A 249 -23.85 4.87 7.32
CA GLY A 249 -23.08 3.88 8.09
C GLY A 249 -21.64 3.69 7.58
N ASN A 250 -21.30 4.28 6.45
CA ASN A 250 -19.97 4.19 5.88
C ASN A 250 -19.06 5.25 6.52
N LYS A 251 -17.92 4.82 7.07
CA LYS A 251 -16.97 5.67 7.79
C LYS A 251 -16.57 6.92 7.02
N TYR A 252 -16.47 6.86 5.69
CA TYR A 252 -16.09 7.99 4.85
C TYR A 252 -17.11 9.13 4.89
N TYR A 253 -18.37 8.81 5.16
CA TYR A 253 -19.48 9.75 5.16
C TYR A 253 -19.90 10.17 6.57
N LEU A 254 -19.36 9.55 7.62
CA LEU A 254 -19.58 10.00 9.00
C LEU A 254 -19.12 11.45 9.17
N ASN A 255 -18.02 11.85 8.53
CA ASN A 255 -17.53 13.23 8.57
C ASN A 255 -18.47 14.21 7.85
N ILE A 256 -19.03 13.78 6.72
CA ILE A 256 -20.02 14.58 5.98
C ILE A 256 -21.29 14.71 6.83
N ARG A 257 -21.79 13.61 7.40
CA ARG A 257 -22.96 13.65 8.29
C ARG A 257 -22.72 14.47 9.55
N ALA A 258 -21.54 14.39 10.16
CA ALA A 258 -21.18 15.19 11.33
C ALA A 258 -21.18 16.69 11.02
N ARG A 259 -20.79 17.08 9.81
CA ARG A 259 -20.78 18.48 9.36
C ARG A 259 -22.15 18.98 8.91
N GLU A 260 -22.83 18.22 8.06
CA GLU A 260 -24.09 18.64 7.43
C GLU A 260 -25.32 18.35 8.30
N GLY A 261 -25.17 17.46 9.29
CA GLY A 261 -26.20 17.13 10.27
C GLY A 261 -27.51 16.67 9.64
N GLU A 262 -28.61 17.25 10.13
CA GLU A 262 -29.97 16.93 9.70
C GLU A 262 -30.24 17.26 8.23
N ALA A 263 -29.55 18.25 7.66
CA ALA A 263 -29.74 18.65 6.27
C ALA A 263 -29.41 17.51 5.30
N LEU A 264 -28.35 16.74 5.58
CA LEU A 264 -28.01 15.55 4.80
C LEU A 264 -29.12 14.50 4.88
N ASP A 265 -29.63 14.22 6.07
CA ASP A 265 -30.67 13.20 6.27
C ASP A 265 -31.98 13.59 5.55
N ILE A 266 -32.37 14.87 5.60
CA ILE A 266 -33.53 15.41 4.86
C ILE A 266 -33.31 15.26 3.35
N ASN A 267 -32.14 15.66 2.86
CA ASN A 267 -31.82 15.62 1.44
C ASN A 267 -31.76 14.19 0.91
N LEU A 268 -31.17 13.27 1.66
CA LEU A 268 -31.12 11.84 1.34
C LEU A 268 -32.52 11.24 1.23
N ASN A 269 -33.40 11.56 2.19
CA ASN A 269 -34.79 11.11 2.18
C ASN A 269 -35.57 11.69 1.00
N THR A 270 -35.38 12.97 0.69
CA THR A 270 -36.00 13.63 -0.46
C THR A 270 -35.55 12.99 -1.77
N TYR A 271 -34.25 12.74 -1.88
CA TYR A 271 -33.66 12.06 -3.02
C TYR A 271 -34.21 10.64 -3.23
N MET A 272 -34.27 9.84 -2.16
CA MET A 272 -34.85 8.48 -2.23
C MET A 272 -36.33 8.49 -2.61
N LYS A 273 -37.13 9.46 -2.12
CA LYS A 273 -38.52 9.63 -2.54
C LYS A 273 -38.63 9.95 -4.02
N LEU A 274 -37.78 10.86 -4.52
CA LEU A 274 -37.73 11.22 -5.94
C LEU A 274 -37.47 10.01 -6.83
N LEU A 275 -36.52 9.14 -6.45
CA LEU A 275 -36.20 7.94 -7.24
C LEU A 275 -37.30 6.88 -7.24
N LYS A 276 -38.10 6.80 -6.18
CA LYS A 276 -39.21 5.83 -6.06
C LYS A 276 -40.48 6.23 -6.81
N ASP A 277 -40.59 7.49 -7.20
CA ASP A 277 -41.72 7.98 -7.96
C ASP A 277 -41.90 7.15 -9.26
N PRO A 278 -43.06 6.52 -9.50
CA PRO A 278 -43.32 5.73 -10.69
C PRO A 278 -43.06 6.49 -12.01
N SER A 279 -43.28 7.81 -12.03
CA SER A 279 -43.01 8.67 -13.20
C SER A 279 -41.53 8.74 -13.56
N ASN A 280 -40.65 8.36 -12.61
CA ASN A 280 -39.22 8.41 -12.75
C ASN A 280 -38.59 7.06 -13.10
N ARG A 281 -39.38 5.98 -13.23
CA ARG A 281 -38.86 4.65 -13.58
C ARG A 281 -38.07 4.72 -14.88
N LEU A 282 -36.88 4.10 -14.89
CA LEU A 282 -36.11 3.93 -16.11
C LEU A 282 -36.97 3.13 -17.10
N THR A 283 -37.27 3.73 -18.25
CA THR A 283 -37.87 2.99 -19.34
C THR A 283 -36.87 1.93 -19.75
N LYS A 284 -37.26 0.64 -19.63
CA LYS A 284 -36.44 -0.45 -20.19
C LYS A 284 -36.36 -0.19 -21.69
N THR A 285 -35.23 0.30 -22.16
CA THR A 285 -34.90 0.25 -23.57
C THR A 285 -34.80 -1.23 -23.92
N SER A 286 -35.84 -1.74 -24.58
CA SER A 286 -35.80 -3.04 -25.23
C SER A 286 -34.63 -3.01 -26.21
N ARG A 287 -33.57 -3.75 -25.87
CA ARG A 287 -32.44 -4.01 -26.76
C ARG A 287 -32.84 -5.03 -27.81
#